data_AF-T1ALN4-F1
#
_entry.id   AF-T1ALN4-F1
#
_cell.length_a   1.000
_cell.length_b   1.000
_cell.length_c   1.000
_cell.angle_alpha   90.00
_cell.angle_beta   90.00
_cell.angle_gamma   90.00
#
_symmetry.space_group_name_H-M   'P 1'
#
loop_
_entity.id
_entity.type
_entity.pdbx_description
1 polymer ?
#
loop_
_entity_poly.entity_id
_entity_poly.type
_entity_poly.pdbx_seq_one_letter_code
_entity_poly.pdbx_strand_id
1 'polypeptide(L)' 'MTCGRARPPEIASAAAAKHNDATMPSPTLFTPLRVGQLDLVNRIVIAPMCQYSAQDGCMSDWHLIHLGHLALSGAALLT' A
#
# COMPACT_ATOMS: atom_id res chain seq x y z
N MET A 1 35.24 -15.78 25.91
CA MET A 1 33.81 -15.47 26.16
C MET A 1 33.53 -14.07 25.64
N THR A 2 33.06 -13.93 24.40
CA THR A 2 32.29 -12.76 23.98
C THR A 2 31.10 -13.27 23.19
N CYS A 3 29.91 -13.00 23.72
CA CYS A 3 28.64 -13.40 23.16
C CYS A 3 28.44 -12.71 21.80
N GLY A 4 28.21 -13.51 20.76
CA GLY A 4 27.94 -13.04 19.42
C GLY A 4 26.63 -12.26 19.36
N ARG A 5 26.72 -10.99 18.97
CA ARG A 5 25.54 -10.17 18.64
C ARG A 5 25.32 -10.30 17.14
N ALA A 6 24.41 -11.19 16.74
CA ALA A 6 23.95 -11.29 15.38
C ALA A 6 23.36 -9.93 14.95
N ARG A 7 23.94 -9.33 13.89
CA ARG A 7 23.33 -8.21 13.18
C ARG A 7 22.02 -8.71 12.54
N PRO A 8 20.90 -7.98 12.67
CA PRO A 8 19.69 -8.32 11.93
C PRO A 8 19.98 -8.26 10.41
N PRO A 9 19.33 -9.12 9.61
CA PRO A 9 19.52 -9.13 8.17
C PRO A 9 19.14 -7.76 7.61
N GLU A 10 20.07 -7.16 6.87
CA GLU A 10 19.86 -5.93 6.12
C GLU A 10 18.58 -6.07 5.30
N ILE A 11 17.64 -5.16 5.56
CA ILE A 11 16.61 -4.76 4.61
C ILE A 11 17.29 -4.60 3.25
N ALA A 12 17.09 -5.58 2.37
CA ALA A 12 17.74 -5.65 1.08
C ALA A 12 17.44 -4.37 0.28
N SER A 13 18.46 -3.53 0.22
CA SER A 13 18.76 -2.46 -0.73
C SER A 13 17.56 -1.92 -1.52
N ALA A 14 17.09 -0.75 -1.09
CA ALA A 14 16.58 0.24 -2.02
C ALA A 14 17.65 0.49 -3.10
N ALA A 15 17.48 -0.16 -4.26
CA ALA A 15 18.31 0.11 -5.41
C ALA A 15 18.12 1.58 -5.82
N ALA A 16 19.15 2.38 -5.53
CA ALA A 16 19.23 3.78 -5.89
C ALA A 16 19.06 3.95 -7.40
N ALA A 17 17.90 4.47 -7.82
CA ALA A 17 17.72 5.01 -9.14
C ALA A 17 18.39 6.39 -9.20
N LYS A 18 19.44 6.48 -10.01
CA LYS A 18 20.17 7.72 -10.33
C LYS A 18 19.18 8.73 -10.92
N HIS A 19 19.22 9.97 -10.44
CA HIS A 19 18.42 11.07 -10.97
C HIS A 19 19.19 11.71 -12.13
N ASN A 20 18.93 11.24 -13.35
CA ASN A 20 19.42 11.86 -14.59
C ASN A 20 18.23 12.26 -15.47
N ASP A 21 18.11 13.57 -15.64
CA ASP A 21 17.08 14.31 -16.37
C ASP A 21 17.27 14.17 -17.89
N ALA A 22 16.54 13.24 -18.51
CA ALA A 22 16.33 13.14 -19.97
C ALA A 22 15.15 12.22 -20.36
N THR A 23 14.61 11.43 -19.43
CA THR A 23 13.34 10.71 -19.54
C THR A 23 12.93 10.45 -18.10
N MET A 24 12.02 11.25 -17.52
CA MET A 24 11.60 10.99 -16.14
C MET A 24 10.83 9.66 -16.13
N PRO A 25 11.37 8.56 -15.56
CA PRO A 25 10.58 7.36 -15.39
C PRO A 25 9.41 7.72 -14.47
N SER A 26 8.19 7.39 -14.90
CA SER A 26 7.01 7.53 -14.05
C SER A 26 7.30 6.86 -12.70
N PRO A 27 6.99 7.49 -11.55
CA PRO A 27 7.23 6.90 -10.24
C PRO A 27 6.67 5.48 -10.16
N THR A 28 7.42 4.57 -9.54
CA THR A 28 7.03 3.15 -9.42
C THR A 28 5.66 2.99 -8.77
N LEU A 29 5.25 3.93 -7.92
CA LEU A 29 3.95 4.00 -7.28
C LEU A 29 2.76 3.96 -8.27
N PHE A 30 2.90 4.60 -9.44
CA PHE A 30 1.84 4.70 -10.45
C PHE A 30 1.97 3.65 -11.55
N THR A 31 2.88 2.70 -11.40
CA THR A 31 3.03 1.59 -12.36
C THR A 31 2.07 0.45 -12.01
N PRO A 32 1.53 -0.28 -13.00
CA PRO A 32 0.66 -1.42 -12.74
C PRO A 32 1.30 -2.52 -11.90
N LEU A 33 0.48 -3.28 -11.19
CA LEU A 33 0.89 -4.41 -10.36
C LEU A 33 -0.16 -5.54 -10.43
N ARG A 34 0.29 -6.76 -10.74
CA ARG A 34 -0.54 -7.98 -10.64
C ARG A 34 -0.51 -8.51 -9.22
N VAL A 35 -1.67 -8.66 -8.58
CA VAL A 35 -1.82 -9.31 -7.27
C VAL A 35 -2.75 -10.52 -7.42
N GLY A 36 -2.18 -11.72 -7.41
CA GLY A 36 -2.95 -12.95 -7.70
C GLY A 36 -3.58 -12.90 -9.09
N GLN A 37 -4.91 -12.87 -9.15
CA GLN A 37 -5.68 -12.77 -10.41
C GLN A 37 -6.16 -11.36 -10.75
N LEU A 38 -5.78 -10.35 -9.95
CA LEU A 38 -6.21 -8.96 -10.11
C LEU A 38 -5.08 -8.10 -10.69
N ASP A 39 -5.38 -7.32 -11.72
CA ASP A 39 -4.48 -6.29 -12.26
C ASP A 39 -4.81 -4.93 -11.64
N LEU A 40 -3.87 -4.36 -10.91
CA LEU A 40 -3.99 -3.04 -10.30
C LEU A 40 -3.39 -1.98 -11.21
N VAL A 41 -4.12 -0.88 -11.41
CA VAL A 41 -3.69 0.27 -12.24
C VAL A 41 -2.57 1.09 -11.58
N ASN A 42 -2.45 1.01 -10.25
CA ASN A 42 -1.42 1.65 -9.45
C ASN A 42 -1.15 0.82 -8.18
N ARG A 43 -0.10 1.18 -7.43
CA ARG A 43 0.32 0.45 -6.23
C ARG A 43 -0.18 1.08 -4.93
N ILE A 44 -1.24 1.89 -4.99
CA ILE A 44 -1.84 2.56 -3.84
C ILE A 44 -2.94 1.65 -3.29
N VAL A 45 -2.73 1.16 -2.07
CA VAL A 45 -3.64 0.25 -1.38
C VAL A 45 -4.02 0.85 -0.04
N ILE A 46 -5.31 0.77 0.30
CA ILE A 46 -5.81 1.18 1.60
C ILE A 46 -5.78 -0.03 2.52
N ALA A 47 -4.98 0.08 3.59
CA ALA A 47 -4.84 -0.94 4.61
C ALA A 47 -6.15 -1.17 5.38
N PRO A 48 -6.36 -2.35 5.99
CA PRO A 48 -7.55 -2.62 6.78
C PRO A 48 -7.51 -1.75 8.05
N MET A 49 -8.62 -1.04 8.29
CA MET A 49 -8.76 -0.11 9.43
C MET A 49 -9.88 -0.58 10.34
N CYS A 50 -9.62 -0.63 11.65
CA CYS A 50 -10.69 -0.72 12.64
C CYS A 50 -11.37 0.64 12.73
N GLN A 51 -12.45 0.83 11.97
CA GLN A 51 -13.16 2.12 11.91
C GLN A 51 -14.01 2.41 13.17
N TYR A 52 -14.15 1.42 14.08
CA TYR A 52 -14.88 1.50 15.36
C TYR A 52 -16.27 2.15 15.28
N SER A 53 -16.91 2.10 14.12
CA SER A 53 -18.22 2.70 13.87
C SER A 53 -19.31 1.64 13.63
N ALA A 54 -18.95 0.38 13.79
CA ALA A 54 -19.85 -0.76 13.68
C ALA A 54 -20.78 -0.81 14.88
N GLN A 55 -22.05 -1.07 14.62
CA GLN A 55 -23.06 -1.24 15.66
C GLN A 55 -23.46 -2.72 15.67
N ASP A 56 -23.29 -3.37 16.83
CA ASP A 56 -23.50 -4.81 16.99
C ASP A 56 -22.71 -5.69 16.00
N GLY A 57 -21.51 -5.24 15.62
CA GLY A 57 -20.67 -5.92 14.62
C GLY A 57 -21.13 -5.73 13.18
N CYS A 58 -22.20 -4.96 12.95
CA CYS A 58 -22.74 -4.69 11.63
C CYS A 58 -22.20 -3.37 11.05
N MET A 59 -22.02 -3.38 9.74
CA MET A 59 -21.69 -2.19 8.96
C MET A 59 -22.89 -1.23 8.96
N SER A 60 -22.64 0.03 9.27
CA SER A 60 -23.60 1.14 9.19
C SER A 60 -23.40 1.98 7.93
N ASP A 61 -24.35 2.86 7.59
CA ASP A 61 -24.29 3.78 6.45
C ASP A 61 -23.02 4.64 6.42
N TRP A 62 -22.49 4.96 7.61
CA TRP A 62 -21.24 5.68 7.74
C TRP A 62 -20.08 4.97 7.03
N HIS A 63 -19.98 3.63 7.16
CA HIS A 63 -18.92 2.87 6.51
C HIS A 63 -19.11 2.84 4.98
N LEU A 64 -20.35 2.84 4.50
CA LEU A 64 -20.64 2.82 3.07
C LEU A 64 -20.16 4.13 2.44
N ILE A 65 -20.50 5.25 3.05
CA ILE A 65 -20.07 6.58 2.60
C ILE A 65 -18.55 6.71 2.73
N HIS A 66 -17.97 6.26 3.84
CA HIS A 66 -16.53 6.37 4.09
C HIS A 66 -15.72 5.53 3.08
N LEU A 67 -16.02 4.25 2.93
CA LEU A 67 -15.35 3.38 1.97
C LEU A 67 -15.61 3.81 0.52
N GLY A 68 -16.81 4.32 0.22
CA GLY A 68 -17.13 4.89 -1.08
C GLY A 68 -16.25 6.09 -1.43
N HIS A 69 -16.04 7.01 -0.48
CA HIS A 69 -15.15 8.16 -0.67
C HIS A 69 -13.69 7.72 -0.91
N LEU A 70 -13.24 6.70 -0.19
CA LEU A 70 -11.91 6.11 -0.36
C LEU A 70 -11.77 5.40 -1.72
N ALA A 71 -12.79 4.70 -2.20
CA ALA A 71 -12.79 4.09 -3.52
C ALA A 71 -12.68 5.14 -4.65
N LEU A 72 -13.25 6.33 -4.45
CA LEU A 72 -13.16 7.44 -5.41
C LEU A 72 -11.81 8.19 -5.36
N SER A 73 -10.97 7.95 -4.35
CA SER A 73 -9.70 8.67 -4.16
C SER A 73 -8.59 8.28 -5.14
N GLY A 74 -8.79 7.22 -5.94
CA GLY A 74 -7.81 6.70 -6.89
C GLY A 74 -6.92 5.57 -6.36
N ALA A 75 -7.23 5.01 -5.18
CA ALA A 75 -6.64 3.76 -4.72
C ALA A 75 -7.04 2.60 -5.63
N ALA A 76 -6.12 1.69 -5.92
CA ALA A 76 -6.39 0.53 -6.77
C ALA A 76 -7.06 -0.63 -6.01
N LEU A 77 -6.89 -0.68 -4.68
CA LEU A 77 -7.41 -1.76 -3.84
C LEU A 77 -7.72 -1.25 -2.42
N LEU A 78 -8.83 -1.76 -1.88
CA LEU A 78 -9.22 -1.65 -0.46
C LEU A 78 -9.35 -3.08 0.07
N THR A 79 -8.81 -3.33 1.27
CA THR A 79 -8.78 -4.67 1.89
C THR A 79 -9.65 -4.75 3.14
#